data_AF-A0A3G4W7I7-F1
#
_entry.id   AF-A0A3G4W7I7-F1
#
_cell.length_a   1.000
_cell.length_b   1.000
_cell.length_c   1.000
_cell.angle_alpha   90.00
_cell.angle_beta   90.00
_cell.angle_gamma   90.00
#
_symmetry.space_group_name_H-M   'P 1'
#
loop_
_entity.id
_entity.type
_entity.pdbx_description
1 polymer ?
#
loop_
_entity_poly.entity_id
_entity_poly.type
_entity_poly.pdbx_seq_one_letter_code
_entity_poly.pdbx_strand_id
1 'polypeptide(L)'
;MVWAVSNDAWVLIGAAVLLTLGEIASIPVRQTLLADLVPAQARTKYMAAYALNARAGLLIAALCVTVGAFVPALGMSLLYGTAGLAAILLYRSLLRARELQAGRFEAEGLLSGAS
;
A
#
# COMPACT_ATOMS: atom_id res chain seq x y z
N MET A 1 -5.90 8.63 14.91
CA MET A 1 -5.41 9.62 15.88
C MET A 1 -6.22 10.90 15.82
N VAL A 2 -6.38 11.57 14.66
CA VAL A 2 -7.25 12.76 14.56
C VAL A 2 -8.76 12.43 14.69
N TRP A 3 -9.21 11.34 14.06
CA TRP A 3 -10.60 10.84 14.12
C TRP A 3 -11.05 10.34 15.50
N ALA A 4 -10.10 10.06 16.40
CA ALA A 4 -10.39 9.53 17.74
C ALA A 4 -10.47 10.62 18.81
N VAL A 5 -10.09 11.87 18.48
CA VAL A 5 -9.95 12.96 19.45
C VAL A 5 -10.80 14.19 19.08
N SER A 6 -11.16 14.37 17.79
CA SER A 6 -11.93 15.54 17.37
C SER A 6 -13.19 15.16 16.58
N ASN A 7 -14.34 15.66 17.04
CA ASN A 7 -15.66 15.49 16.39
C ASN A 7 -16.02 16.70 15.51
N ASP A 8 -15.03 17.54 15.17
CA ASP A 8 -15.23 18.72 14.34
C ASP A 8 -15.31 18.31 12.85
N ALA A 9 -16.42 18.64 12.21
CA ALA A 9 -16.71 18.25 10.84
C ALA A 9 -15.63 18.71 9.85
N TRP A 10 -15.07 19.91 10.04
CA TRP A 10 -14.04 20.46 9.16
C TRP A 10 -12.73 19.67 9.20
N VAL A 11 -12.36 19.19 10.39
CA VAL A 11 -11.16 18.37 10.60
C VAL A 11 -11.34 17.00 9.94
N LEU A 12 -12.53 16.40 10.06
CA LEU A 12 -12.84 15.12 9.41
C LEU A 12 -12.82 15.22 7.89
N ILE A 13 -13.40 16.29 7.33
CA ILE A 13 -13.37 16.56 5.89
C ILE A 13 -11.93 16.71 5.41
N GLY A 14 -11.11 17.52 6.08
CA GLY A 14 -9.69 17.69 5.72
C GLY A 14 -8.90 16.37 5.77
N ALA A 15 -9.15 15.54 6.79
CA ALA A 15 -8.53 14.23 6.90
C ALA A 15 -8.98 13.26 5.78
N ALA A 16 -10.27 13.27 5.41
CA ALA A 16 -10.78 12.44 4.32
C ALA A 16 -10.18 12.84 2.97
N VAL A 17 -9.98 14.14 2.72
CA VAL A 17 -9.29 14.62 1.52
C VAL A 17 -7.85 14.11 1.47
N LEU A 18 -7.07 14.27 2.55
CA LEU A 18 -5.70 13.77 2.62
C LEU A 18 -5.62 12.26 2.43
N LEU A 19 -6.53 11.51 3.04
CA LEU A 19 -6.65 10.06 2.87
C LEU A 19 -6.88 9.71 1.38
N THR A 20 -7.82 10.39 0.74
CA THR A 20 -8.19 10.14 -0.66
C THR A 20 -7.04 10.47 -1.62
N LEU A 21 -6.32 11.57 -1.39
CA LEU A 21 -5.13 11.92 -2.17
C LEU A 21 -4.03 10.85 -2.04
N GLY A 22 -3.78 10.37 -0.82
CA GLY A 22 -2.84 9.28 -0.57
C GLY A 22 -3.24 7.98 -1.28
N GLU A 23 -4.54 7.65 -1.24
CA GLU A 23 -5.06 6.46 -1.91
C GLU A 23 -4.89 6.54 -3.43
N ILE A 24 -5.29 7.65 -4.05
CA ILE A 24 -5.16 7.85 -5.51
C ILE A 24 -3.70 7.80 -5.95
N ALA A 25 -2.79 8.45 -5.21
CA ALA A 25 -1.36 8.44 -5.53
C ALA A 25 -0.74 7.03 -5.45
N SER A 26 -1.27 6.15 -4.60
CA SER A 26 -0.75 4.78 -4.41
C SER A 26 -1.09 3.82 -5.56
N ILE A 27 -2.17 4.09 -6.30
CA ILE A 27 -2.67 3.22 -7.38
C ILE A 27 -1.69 3.13 -8.57
N PRO A 28 -1.23 4.23 -9.20
CA PRO A 28 -0.35 4.15 -10.37
C PRO A 28 1.00 3.51 -10.03
N VAL A 29 1.53 3.75 -8.82
CA VAL A 29 2.79 3.15 -8.37
C VAL A 29 2.69 1.61 -8.28
N ARG A 30 1.57 1.09 -7.78
CA ARG A 30 1.32 -0.36 -7.76
C ARG A 30 1.16 -0.93 -9.17
N GLN A 31 0.52 -0.18 -10.07
CA GLN A 31 0.31 -0.62 -11.45
C GLN A 31 1.62 -0.70 -12.24
N THR A 32 2.53 0.27 -12.10
CA THR A 32 3.87 0.20 -12.72
C THR A 32 4.69 -0.93 -12.14
N LEU A 33 4.75 -1.08 -10.81
CA LEU A 33 5.45 -2.20 -10.17
C LEU A 33 4.98 -3.57 -10.65
N LEU A 34 3.66 -3.76 -10.82
CA LEU A 34 3.09 -5.01 -11.31
C LEU A 34 3.35 -5.21 -12.82
N ALA A 35 3.35 -4.13 -13.61
CA ALA A 35 3.66 -4.19 -15.03
C ALA A 35 5.13 -4.54 -15.30
N ASP A 36 6.06 -4.03 -14.49
CA ASP A 36 7.49 -4.29 -14.61
C ASP A 36 7.88 -5.70 -14.12
N LEU A 37 7.13 -6.26 -13.16
CA LEU A 37 7.42 -7.58 -12.57
C LEU A 37 6.87 -8.77 -13.37
N VAL A 38 5.78 -8.58 -14.13
CA VAL A 38 5.04 -9.71 -14.69
C VAL A 38 5.46 -9.99 -16.15
N PRO A 39 6.01 -11.16 -16.46
CA PRO A 39 6.35 -11.54 -17.84
C PRO A 39 5.10 -11.58 -18.72
N ALA A 40 5.25 -11.14 -19.98
CA ALA A 40 4.14 -10.87 -20.91
C ALA A 40 3.13 -12.03 -21.05
N GLN A 41 3.59 -13.27 -20.91
CA GLN A 41 2.81 -14.50 -21.07
C GLN A 41 1.89 -14.82 -19.88
N ALA A 42 2.10 -14.24 -18.70
CA ALA A 42 1.29 -14.49 -17.49
C ALA A 42 0.49 -13.26 -17.02
N ARG A 43 0.58 -12.13 -17.75
CA ARG A 43 0.00 -10.83 -17.39
C ARG A 43 -1.47 -10.92 -16.99
N THR A 44 -2.30 -11.65 -17.74
CA THR A 44 -3.73 -11.79 -17.47
C THR A 44 -4.03 -12.49 -16.13
N LYS A 45 -3.27 -13.54 -15.78
CA LYS A 45 -3.48 -14.28 -14.51
C LYS A 45 -3.08 -13.44 -13.30
N TYR A 46 -1.97 -12.70 -13.39
CA TYR A 46 -1.52 -11.81 -12.32
C TYR A 46 -2.41 -10.57 -12.15
N MET A 47 -2.93 -10.00 -13.25
CA MET A 47 -3.90 -8.91 -13.18
C MET A 47 -5.24 -9.35 -12.57
N ALA A 48 -5.71 -10.56 -12.88
CA ALA A 48 -6.90 -11.14 -12.25
C ALA A 48 -6.72 -11.34 -10.74
N ALA A 49 -5.56 -11.86 -10.32
CA ALA A 49 -5.22 -11.99 -8.90
C ALA A 49 -5.11 -10.63 -8.20
N TYR A 50 -4.56 -9.61 -8.87
CA TYR A 50 -4.49 -8.24 -8.35
C TYR A 50 -5.89 -7.64 -8.12
N ALA A 51 -6.80 -7.81 -9.07
CA ALA A 51 -8.19 -7.38 -8.92
C ALA A 51 -8.92 -8.12 -7.79
N LEU A 52 -8.63 -9.41 -7.59
CA LEU A 52 -9.18 -10.20 -6.48
C LEU A 52 -8.65 -9.72 -5.13
N ASN A 53 -7.35 -9.38 -5.04
CA ASN A 53 -6.75 -8.86 -3.81
C ASN A 53 -7.41 -7.55 -3.35
N ALA A 54 -7.72 -6.65 -4.28
CA ALA A 54 -8.46 -5.42 -3.96
C ALA A 54 -9.86 -5.71 -3.39
N ARG A 55 -10.58 -6.69 -3.96
CA ARG A 55 -11.90 -7.13 -3.47
C ARG A 55 -11.81 -7.83 -2.12
N ALA A 56 -10.79 -8.64 -1.90
CA ALA A 56 -10.53 -9.28 -0.61
C ALA A 56 -10.23 -8.24 0.47
N GLY A 57 -9.46 -7.20 0.14
CA GLY A 57 -9.21 -6.06 1.03
C GLY A 57 -10.50 -5.35 1.46
N LEU A 58 -11.43 -5.12 0.52
CA LEU A 58 -12.75 -4.55 0.83
C LEU A 58 -13.58 -5.44 1.76
N LEU A 59 -13.56 -6.76 1.57
CA LEU A 59 -14.23 -7.70 2.46
C LEU A 59 -13.65 -7.66 3.88
N ILE A 60 -12.32 -7.68 4.00
CA ILE A 60 -11.63 -7.59 5.30
C ILE A 60 -11.92 -6.24 5.96
N ALA A 61 -11.92 -5.15 5.18
CA ALA A 61 -12.25 -3.82 5.68
C ALA A 61 -13.68 -3.76 6.24
N ALA A 62 -14.67 -4.31 5.52
CA ALA A 62 -16.05 -4.38 5.98
C ALA A 62 -16.17 -5.17 7.30
N LEU A 63 -15.50 -6.33 7.40
CA LEU A 63 -15.46 -7.12 8.63
C LEU A 63 -14.82 -6.33 9.79
N CYS A 64 -13.70 -5.65 9.56
CA CYS A 64 -13.06 -4.81 10.56
C CYS A 64 -13.97 -3.66 11.04
N VAL A 65 -14.75 -3.04 10.15
CA VAL A 65 -15.73 -2.00 10.52
C VAL A 65 -16.85 -2.59 11.36
N THR A 66 -17.37 -3.76 11.01
CA THR A 66 -18.40 -4.46 11.80
C THR A 66 -17.90 -4.80 13.20
N VAL A 67 -16.67 -5.30 13.33
CA VAL A 67 -16.06 -5.58 14.64
C VAL A 67 -15.77 -4.27 15.40
N GLY A 68 -15.44 -3.20 14.69
CA GLY A 68 -15.17 -1.88 15.24
C GLY A 68 -16.32 -1.23 16.00
N ALA A 69 -17.56 -1.61 15.71
CA ALA A 69 -18.72 -1.15 16.47
C ALA A 69 -18.68 -1.57 17.95
N PHE A 70 -17.94 -2.64 18.28
CA PHE A 70 -17.79 -3.15 19.65
C PHE A 70 -16.47 -2.71 20.31
N VAL A 71 -15.59 -2.03 19.57
CA VAL A 71 -14.24 -1.66 20.03
C VAL A 71 -14.22 -0.15 20.36
N PRO A 72 -13.69 0.26 21.53
CA PRO A 72 -13.54 1.68 21.86
C PRO A 72 -12.71 2.44 20.82
N ALA A 73 -13.00 3.73 20.61
CA ALA A 73 -12.31 4.58 19.62
C ALA A 73 -10.77 4.59 19.77
N LEU A 74 -10.26 4.46 21.00
CA LEU A 74 -8.83 4.32 21.28
C LEU A 74 -8.23 3.02 20.71
N GLY A 75 -8.95 1.89 20.82
CA GLY A 75 -8.51 0.60 20.27
C GLY A 75 -8.45 0.62 18.75
N MET A 76 -9.44 1.23 18.09
CA MET A 76 -9.43 1.42 16.64
C MET A 76 -8.31 2.36 16.18
N SER A 77 -8.04 3.45 16.92
CA SER A 77 -6.93 4.33 16.54
C SER A 77 -5.55 3.68 16.70
N LEU A 78 -5.36 2.79 17.68
CA LEU A 78 -4.13 2.02 17.83
C LEU A 78 -3.97 1.02 16.69
N LEU A 79 -5.04 0.30 16.33
CA LEU A 79 -5.05 -0.64 15.20
C LEU A 79 -4.70 0.05 13.87
N TYR A 80 -5.35 1.16 13.54
CA TYR A 80 -5.02 1.91 12.33
C TYR A 80 -3.62 2.54 12.39
N GLY A 81 -3.19 2.98 13.57
CA GLY A 81 -1.84 3.53 13.77
C GLY A 81 -0.75 2.50 13.50
N THR A 82 -0.85 1.30 14.07
CA THR A 82 0.12 0.22 13.87
C THR A 82 0.07 -0.32 12.44
N ALA A 83 -1.12 -0.45 11.85
CA ALA A 83 -1.28 -0.83 10.45
C ALA A 83 -0.63 0.17 9.49
N GLY A 84 -0.82 1.48 9.72
CA GLY A 84 -0.16 2.53 8.95
C GLY A 84 1.37 2.50 9.09
N LEU A 85 1.87 2.27 10.32
CA LEU A 85 3.31 2.13 10.58
C LEU A 85 3.89 0.91 9.87
N ALA A 86 3.20 -0.24 9.93
CA ALA A 86 3.58 -1.44 9.21
C ALA A 86 3.61 -1.22 7.70
N ALA A 87 2.61 -0.51 7.15
CA ALA A 87 2.56 -0.16 5.74
C ALA A 87 3.76 0.71 5.31
N ILE A 88 4.14 1.69 6.12
CA ILE A 88 5.32 2.54 5.87
C ILE A 88 6.60 1.70 5.88
N LEU A 89 6.77 0.80 6.85
CA LEU A 89 7.94 -0.07 6.94
C LEU A 89 8.06 -1.01 5.73
N LEU A 90 6.95 -1.64 5.33
CA LEU A 90 6.89 -2.51 4.15
C LEU A 90 7.20 -1.74 2.87
N TYR A 91 6.69 -0.53 2.74
CA TYR A 91 6.96 0.30 1.57
C TYR A 91 8.44 0.73 1.51
N ARG A 92 9.04 1.09 2.66
CA ARG A 92 10.49 1.38 2.74
C ARG A 92 11.35 0.15 2.45
N SER A 93 10.97 -1.04 2.90
CA SER A 93 11.72 -2.26 2.56
C SER A 93 11.60 -2.60 1.09
N LEU A 94 10.42 -2.39 0.49
CA LEU A 94 10.18 -2.62 -0.93
C LEU A 94 11.03 -1.69 -1.79
N LEU A 95 11.06 -0.39 -1.48
CA LEU A 95 11.88 0.58 -2.20
C LEU A 95 13.38 0.29 -2.06
N ARG A 96 13.86 -0.02 -0.85
CA ARG A 96 15.27 -0.41 -0.64
C ARG A 96 15.65 -1.67 -1.41
N ALA A 97 14.78 -2.67 -1.45
CA ALA A 97 15.03 -3.88 -2.24
C ALA A 97 15.18 -3.57 -3.74
N ARG A 98 14.50 -2.53 -4.24
CA ARG A 98 14.60 -2.08 -5.64
C ARG A 98 15.89 -1.33 -5.92
N GLU A 99 16.31 -0.43 -5.05
CA GLU A 99 17.60 0.27 -5.17
C GLU A 99 18.77 -0.73 -5.23
N LEU A 100 18.71 -1.78 -4.39
CA LEU A 100 19.70 -2.86 -4.38
C LEU A 100 19.69 -3.71 -5.65
N GLN A 101 18.51 -3.98 -6.22
CA GLN A 101 18.41 -4.70 -7.49
C GLN A 101 18.94 -3.85 -8.66
N ALA A 102 18.57 -2.56 -8.71
CA ALA A 102 19.05 -1.64 -9.75
C ALA A 102 20.59 -1.56 -9.79
N GLY A 103 21.24 -1.41 -8.62
CA GLY A 103 22.69 -1.40 -8.54
C GLY A 103 23.37 -2.73 -8.90
N ARG A 104 22.69 -3.88 -8.70
CA ARG A 104 23.20 -5.19 -9.13
C ARG A 104 23.15 -5.37 -10.65
N PHE A 105 22.10 -4.88 -11.30
CA PHE A 105 22.00 -4.91 -12.77
C PHE A 105 23.05 -4.01 -13.44
N GLU A 106 23.34 -2.83 -12.88
CA GLU A 106 24.42 -1.97 -13.37
C GLU A 106 25.80 -2.61 -13.19
N ALA A 107 26.05 -3.28 -12.06
CA ALA A 107 27.29 -4.00 -11.82
C ALA A 107 27.50 -5.18 -12.78
N GLU A 108 26.47 -5.99 -13.04
CA GLU A 108 26.54 -7.11 -14.02
C GLU A 108 26.69 -6.60 -15.47
N GLY A 109 26.04 -5.48 -15.82
CA GLY A 109 26.17 -4.85 -17.14
C GLY A 109 27.58 -4.29 -17.41
N LEU A 110 28.22 -3.70 -16.39
CA LEU A 110 29.61 -3.23 -16.49
C LEU A 110 30.62 -4.38 -16.63
N LEU A 111 30.36 -5.52 -16.00
CA LEU A 111 31.21 -6.71 -16.10
C LEU A 111 31.08 -7.41 -17.47
N SER A 112 29.88 -7.42 -18.07
CA SER A 112 29.64 -7.98 -19.40
C SER A 112 30.14 -7.11 -20.55
N GLY A 113 30.28 -5.79 -20.34
CA GLY A 113 30.84 -4.87 -21.34
C GLY A 113 32.37 -4.76 -21.30
N ALA A 114 33.01 -5.36 -20.29
CA ALA A 114 34.46 -5.33 -20.06
C ALA A 114 35.19 -6.60 -20.53
N SER A 115 34.48 -7.56 -21.13
CA SER A 115 35.01 -8.80 -21.73
C SER A 115 34.77 -8.84 -23.23
#